data_AF-R4JYC5-F1
#
_entry.id   AF-R4JYC5-F1
#
_cell.length_a   1.000
_cell.length_b   1.000
_cell.length_c   1.000
_cell.angle_alpha   90.00
_cell.angle_beta   90.00
_cell.angle_gamma   90.00
#
_symmetry.space_group_name_H-M   'P 1'
#
loop_
_entity.id
_entity.type
_entity.pdbx_description
1 polymer ?
#
loop_
_entity_poly.entity_id
_entity_poly.type
_entity_poly.pdbx_seq_one_letter_code
_entity_poly.pdbx_strand_id
1 'polypeptide(L)'
;MKEKDIMNDYLSMIKGSLSTYATVISETNDERLRQQFQQMRNSDEARQYKIYSAAKQKGYYVPAQPASQTEIDAVKTELTSQQ
;
A
#
# COMPACT_ATOMS: atom_id res chain seq x y z
N MET A 1 11.59 -12.84 -19.41
CA MET A 1 11.06 -12.04 -18.28
C MET A 1 11.66 -12.58 -17.01
N LYS A 2 12.39 -11.77 -16.23
CA LYS A 2 12.95 -12.22 -14.96
C LYS A 2 11.82 -12.24 -13.94
N GLU A 3 11.84 -13.18 -12.99
CA GLU A 3 10.85 -13.28 -11.92
C GLU A 3 10.65 -11.93 -11.18
N LYS A 4 11.74 -11.18 -10.99
CA LYS A 4 11.73 -9.81 -10.47
C LYS A 4 10.82 -8.86 -11.27
N ASP A 5 10.88 -8.90 -12.59
CA ASP A 5 10.09 -8.02 -13.45
C ASP A 5 8.60 -8.36 -13.31
N ILE A 6 8.27 -9.66 -13.31
CA ILE A 6 6.89 -10.14 -13.12
C ILE A 6 6.34 -9.70 -11.75
N MET A 7 7.14 -9.81 -10.69
CA MET A 7 6.72 -9.37 -9.36
C MET A 7 6.52 -7.85 -9.28
N ASN A 8 7.39 -7.08 -9.93
CA ASN A 8 7.29 -5.62 -9.96
C ASN A 8 6.09 -5.15 -10.78
N ASP A 9 5.83 -5.78 -11.93
CA ASP A 9 4.66 -5.50 -12.77
C ASP A 9 3.38 -5.81 -11.98
N TYR A 10 3.34 -6.96 -11.31
CA TYR A 10 2.19 -7.35 -10.49
C TYR A 10 1.95 -6.40 -9.31
N LEU A 11 3.00 -5.98 -8.60
CA LEU A 11 2.91 -4.97 -7.55
C LEU A 11 2.41 -3.62 -8.08
N SER A 12 2.85 -3.22 -9.27
CA SER A 12 2.42 -1.99 -9.93
C SER A 12 0.95 -2.05 -10.35
N MET A 13 0.50 -3.18 -10.88
CA MET A 13 -0.91 -3.42 -11.21
C MET A 13 -1.80 -3.32 -9.96
N ILE A 14 -1.44 -4.00 -8.86
CA ILE A 14 -2.24 -3.94 -7.63
C ILE A 14 -2.27 -2.51 -7.08
N LYS A 15 -1.16 -1.77 -7.13
CA LYS A 15 -1.13 -0.36 -6.71
C LYS A 15 -2.11 0.50 -7.53
N GLY A 16 -2.17 0.29 -8.85
CA GLY A 16 -3.15 0.94 -9.72
C GLY A 16 -4.58 0.63 -9.30
N SER A 17 -4.90 -0.65 -9.11
CA SER A 17 -6.24 -1.09 -8.66
C SER A 17 -6.64 -0.48 -7.32
N LEU A 18 -5.72 -0.45 -6.33
CA LEU A 18 -5.97 0.14 -5.01
C LEU A 18 -6.31 1.64 -5.09
N SER A 19 -5.62 2.38 -5.96
CA SER A 19 -5.93 3.80 -6.20
C SER A 19 -7.33 3.96 -6.79
N THR A 20 -7.68 3.15 -7.80
CA THR A 20 -9.01 3.17 -8.42
C THR A 20 -10.10 2.85 -7.41
N TYR A 21 -9.92 1.82 -6.58
CA TYR A 21 -10.90 1.47 -5.55
C TYR A 21 -11.10 2.61 -4.56
N ALA A 22 -10.03 3.29 -4.14
CA ALA A 22 -10.13 4.42 -3.23
C ALA A 22 -10.99 5.55 -3.82
N THR A 23 -10.76 5.92 -5.09
CA THR A 23 -11.57 6.93 -5.81
C THR A 23 -13.03 6.52 -5.88
N VAL A 24 -13.33 5.28 -6.29
CA VAL A 24 -14.71 4.81 -6.41
C VAL A 24 -15.41 4.79 -5.05
N ILE A 25 -14.74 4.35 -3.98
CA ILE A 25 -15.30 4.33 -2.61
C ILE A 25 -15.62 5.74 -2.09
N SER A 26 -14.85 6.76 -2.49
CA SER A 26 -15.08 8.14 -2.09
C SER A 26 -16.18 8.84 -2.89
N GLU A 27 -16.37 8.46 -4.16
CA GLU A 27 -17.29 9.14 -5.07
C GLU A 27 -18.66 8.44 -5.20
N THR A 28 -18.75 7.15 -4.87
CA THR A 28 -20.01 6.39 -4.97
C THR A 28 -20.99 6.75 -3.86
N ASN A 29 -22.25 6.96 -4.24
CA ASN A 29 -23.38 7.10 -3.31
C ASN A 29 -24.13 5.78 -3.06
N ASP A 30 -23.89 4.74 -3.88
CA ASP A 30 -24.46 3.40 -3.69
C ASP A 30 -23.69 2.66 -2.59
N GLU A 31 -24.36 2.36 -1.49
CA GLU A 31 -23.77 1.69 -0.32
C GLU A 31 -23.34 0.26 -0.60
N ARG A 32 -24.05 -0.48 -1.46
CA ARG A 32 -23.70 -1.86 -1.80
C ARG A 32 -22.45 -1.86 -2.65
N LEU A 33 -22.39 -0.99 -3.67
CA LEU A 33 -21.23 -0.82 -4.51
C LEU A 33 -20.01 -0.42 -3.67
N ARG A 34 -20.18 0.52 -2.75
CA ARG A 34 -19.15 0.94 -1.79
C ARG A 34 -18.59 -0.23 -1.00
N GLN A 35 -19.47 -1.05 -0.40
CA GLN A 35 -19.05 -2.21 0.38
C GLN A 35 -18.30 -3.23 -0.46
N GLN A 36 -18.74 -3.47 -1.71
CA GLN A 36 -18.03 -4.38 -2.61
C GLN A 36 -16.61 -3.90 -2.91
N PHE A 37 -16.43 -2.63 -3.28
CA PHE A 37 -15.10 -2.08 -3.54
C PHE A 37 -14.22 -2.07 -2.29
N GLN A 38 -14.78 -1.86 -1.09
CA GLN A 38 -14.04 -1.98 0.15
C GLN A 38 -13.52 -3.42 0.38
N GLN A 39 -14.33 -4.44 0.10
CA GLN A 39 -13.91 -5.84 0.20
C GLN A 39 -12.81 -6.19 -0.81
N MET A 40 -12.95 -5.71 -2.05
CA MET A 40 -11.94 -5.89 -3.10
C MET A 40 -10.62 -5.21 -2.71
N ARG A 41 -10.68 -3.96 -2.25
CA ARG A 41 -9.50 -3.22 -1.76
C ARG A 41 -8.78 -3.97 -0.65
N ASN A 42 -9.50 -4.44 0.37
CA ASN A 42 -8.90 -5.16 1.49
C ASN A 42 -8.26 -6.49 1.03
N SER A 43 -8.89 -7.19 0.07
CA SER A 43 -8.36 -8.45 -0.47
C SER A 43 -7.10 -8.24 -1.31
N ASP A 44 -7.08 -7.20 -2.14
CA ASP A 44 -5.93 -6.87 -2.98
C ASP A 44 -4.78 -6.28 -2.17
N GLU A 45 -5.05 -5.53 -1.09
CA GLU A 45 -4.04 -5.07 -0.15
C GLU A 45 -3.36 -6.25 0.57
N ALA A 46 -4.14 -7.22 1.05
CA ALA A 46 -3.59 -8.44 1.62
C ALA A 46 -2.73 -9.23 0.61
N ARG A 47 -3.11 -9.21 -0.67
CA ARG A 47 -2.32 -9.82 -1.74
C ARG A 47 -1.03 -9.04 -2.01
N GLN A 48 -1.10 -7.72 -2.08
CA GLN A 48 0.05 -6.84 -2.25
C GLN A 48 1.11 -7.13 -1.19
N TYR A 49 0.68 -7.23 0.09
CA TYR A 49 1.58 -7.49 1.20
C TYR A 49 2.29 -8.85 1.10
N LYS A 50 1.57 -9.89 0.65
CA LYS A 50 2.15 -11.23 0.42
C LYS A 50 3.21 -11.20 -0.68
N ILE A 51 2.93 -10.54 -1.81
CA ILE A 51 3.87 -10.43 -2.93
C ILE A 51 5.08 -9.59 -2.55
N TYR A 52 4.87 -8.47 -1.84
CA TYR A 52 5.95 -7.66 -1.28
C TYR A 52 6.85 -8.49 -0.36
N SER A 53 6.27 -9.27 0.56
CA SER A 53 7.02 -10.12 1.49
C SER A 53 7.86 -11.16 0.75
N ALA A 54 7.29 -11.80 -0.28
CA ALA A 54 8.02 -12.75 -1.13
C ALA A 54 9.13 -12.04 -1.94
N ALA A 55 8.87 -10.85 -2.49
CA ALA A 55 9.85 -10.09 -3.25
C ALA A 55 11.02 -9.64 -2.36
N LYS A 56 10.73 -9.26 -1.12
CA LYS A 56 11.72 -8.90 -0.11
C LYS A 56 12.60 -10.10 0.27
N GLN A 57 12.01 -11.28 0.51
CA GLN A 57 12.76 -12.50 0.83
C GLN A 57 13.71 -12.91 -0.31
N LYS A 58 13.30 -12.68 -1.57
CA LYS A 58 14.11 -12.97 -2.76
C LYS A 58 15.13 -11.87 -3.10
N GLY A 59 15.17 -10.76 -2.35
CA GLY A 59 16.04 -9.61 -2.62
C GLY A 59 15.63 -8.81 -3.87
N TYR A 60 14.42 -9.03 -4.39
CA TYR A 60 13.90 -8.33 -5.56
C TYR A 60 13.30 -6.96 -5.23
N TYR A 61 12.95 -6.77 -3.95
CA TYR A 61 12.41 -5.52 -3.42
C TYR A 61 13.19 -5.09 -2.18
N VAL A 62 13.74 -3.88 -2.21
CA VAL A 62 14.39 -3.24 -1.06
C VAL A 62 13.41 -2.20 -0.51
N PRO A 63 12.79 -2.43 0.67
CA PRO A 63 11.94 -1.42 1.27
C PRO A 63 12.77 -0.19 1.65
N ALA A 64 12.11 0.97 1.74
CA ALA A 64 12.73 2.16 2.32
C ALA A 64 13.30 1.81 3.71
N GLN A 65 14.48 2.36 4.01
CA GLN A 65 15.06 2.20 5.33
C GLN A 65 14.09 2.79 6.37
N PRO A 66 13.93 2.13 7.53
CA PRO A 66 13.16 2.73 8.61
C PRO A 66 13.78 4.09 8.95
N ALA A 67 12.92 5.08 9.22
CA ALA A 67 13.37 6.37 9.71
C ALA A 67 14.15 6.18 11.01
N SER A 68 15.14 7.04 11.25
CA SER A 68 15.88 7.03 12.50
C SER A 68 14.97 7.43 13.67
N GLN A 69 15.30 6.94 14.87
CA GLN A 69 14.54 7.30 16.08
C GLN A 69 14.52 8.83 16.30
N THR A 70 15.63 9.50 15.98
CA THR A 70 15.76 10.96 16.04
C THR A 70 14.74 11.68 15.13
N GLU A 71 14.57 11.23 13.89
CA GLU A 71 13.59 11.81 12.95
C GLU A 71 12.16 11.57 13.44
N ILE A 72 11.88 10.38 13.98
CA ILE A 72 10.56 10.05 14.55
C ILE A 72 10.24 10.98 15.73
N ASP A 73 11.21 11.18 16.64
CA ASP A 73 11.02 12.00 17.83
C ASP A 73 10.89 13.49 17.48
N ALA A 74 11.66 13.99 16.51
CA ALA A 74 11.54 15.35 16.01
C ALA A 74 10.14 15.64 15.46
N VAL A 75 9.62 14.76 14.58
CA VAL A 75 8.27 14.90 13.99
C VAL A 75 7.17 14.81 15.05
N LYS A 76 7.31 13.90 16.04
CA LYS A 76 6.37 13.81 17.17
C LYS A 76 6.33 15.10 17.98
N THR A 77 7.48 15.69 18.28
CA THR A 77 7.55 16.95 19.02
C THR A 77 6.91 18.08 18.22
N GLU A 78 7.18 18.20 16.91
CA GLU A 78 6.53 19.21 16.06
C GLU A 78 5.00 19.07 16.07
N LEU A 79 4.47 17.86 15.86
CA LEU A 79 3.02 17.59 15.86
C LEU A 79 2.35 17.85 17.22
N THR A 80 3.04 17.56 18.32
CA THR A 80 2.49 17.74 19.68
C THR A 80 2.60 19.20 20.14
N SER A 81 3.58 19.96 19.61
CA SER A 81 3.76 21.38 19.91
C SER A 81 2.78 22.32 19.18
N GLN A 82 2.09 21.82 18.15
CA GLN A 82 1.07 22.56 17.39
C GLN A 82 -0.37 22.26 17.85
N GLN A 83 -0.55 21.53 18.96
CA GLN A 83 -1.84 21.36 19.66
C GLN A 83 -1.95 22.35 20.83
#